data_AF-A0A3M1XI24-F1
#
_entry.id   AF-A0A3M1XI24-F1
#
_cell.length_a   1.000
_cell.length_b   1.000
_cell.length_c   1.000
_cell.angle_alpha   90.00
_cell.angle_beta   90.00
_cell.angle_gamma   90.00
#
_symmetry.space_group_name_H-M   'P 1'
#
loop_
_entity.id
_entity.type
_entity.pdbx_description
1 polymer ?
#
loop_
_entity_poly.entity_id
_entity_poly.type
_entity_poly.pdbx_seq_one_letter_code
_entity_poly.pdbx_strand_id
1 'polypeptide(L)'
;MILGTAYSLPPIRLKRFPFWSTFCILAVRGVVVNFGLYWHFLAGTGLGPATPPHLLALVGFMIGLSMAIAWFKDVPDVAGDRRFRIFTLAVRLGVRRILQVGLGLLTLVYLGMLFWGFTAGSGLQPLAAGLFHAGLLAGLHRKARRVNPNDLASLTRYYRFIWLLFYLEYLAYPLLHYLGR
;
A
#
# COMPACT_ATOMS: atom_id res chain seq x y z
N MET A 1 18.06 -18.06 -8.11
CA MET A 1 17.57 -18.38 -9.47
C MET A 1 16.40 -19.36 -9.48
N ILE A 2 16.42 -20.45 -8.69
CA ILE A 2 15.38 -21.50 -8.64
C ILE A 2 13.96 -20.94 -8.40
N LEU A 3 13.81 -20.00 -7.45
CA LEU A 3 12.50 -19.40 -7.14
C LEU A 3 11.95 -18.54 -8.28
N GLY A 4 12.83 -17.84 -9.02
CA GLY A 4 12.44 -17.04 -10.19
C GLY A 4 12.02 -17.92 -11.37
N THR A 5 12.70 -19.05 -11.59
CA THR A 5 12.31 -20.08 -12.57
C THR A 5 10.98 -20.75 -12.18
N ALA A 6 10.79 -21.14 -10.92
CA ALA A 6 9.53 -21.71 -10.42
C ALA A 6 8.37 -20.68 -10.30
N TYR A 7 8.67 -19.40 -10.44
CA TYR A 7 7.65 -18.36 -10.51
C TYR A 7 7.15 -18.17 -11.96
N SER A 8 8.06 -18.21 -12.93
CA SER A 8 7.82 -17.75 -14.31
C SER A 8 7.81 -18.85 -15.38
N LEU A 9 8.45 -20.00 -15.15
CA LEU A 9 8.66 -21.05 -16.14
C LEU A 9 7.95 -22.36 -15.74
N PRO A 10 7.46 -23.16 -16.72
CA PRO A 10 6.93 -24.49 -16.42
C PRO A 10 8.00 -25.39 -15.75
N PRO A 11 7.60 -26.39 -14.93
CA PRO A 11 6.21 -26.86 -14.72
C PRO A 11 5.45 -26.13 -13.59
N ILE A 12 6.14 -25.56 -12.61
CA ILE A 12 5.54 -24.86 -11.47
C ILE A 12 5.47 -23.38 -11.86
N ARG A 13 4.28 -22.86 -12.16
CA ARG A 13 4.06 -21.44 -12.51
C ARG A 13 3.25 -20.78 -11.41
N LEU A 14 3.90 -20.42 -10.30
CA LEU A 14 3.22 -19.80 -9.15
C LEU A 14 2.47 -18.51 -9.52
N LYS A 15 2.88 -17.81 -10.59
CA LYS A 15 2.20 -16.62 -11.14
C LYS A 15 0.76 -16.89 -11.63
N ARG A 16 0.34 -18.15 -11.80
CA ARG A 16 -1.03 -18.53 -12.18
C ARG A 16 -2.09 -18.16 -11.14
N PHE A 17 -1.67 -17.83 -9.92
CA PHE A 17 -2.54 -17.54 -8.79
C PHE A 17 -2.48 -16.07 -8.36
N PRO A 18 -2.84 -15.11 -9.23
CA PRO A 18 -2.75 -13.69 -8.90
C PRO A 18 -3.65 -13.32 -7.72
N PHE A 19 -4.81 -13.96 -7.60
CA PHE A 19 -5.73 -13.77 -6.48
C PHE A 19 -5.05 -14.06 -5.12
N TRP A 20 -4.42 -15.23 -4.99
CA TRP A 20 -3.76 -15.63 -3.73
C TRP A 20 -2.60 -14.70 -3.38
N SER A 21 -1.84 -14.23 -4.37
CA SER A 21 -0.76 -13.25 -4.12
C SER A 21 -1.31 -11.90 -3.60
N THR A 22 -2.42 -11.42 -4.15
CA THR A 22 -3.10 -10.20 -3.70
C THR A 22 -3.68 -10.38 -2.30
N PHE A 23 -4.34 -11.53 -2.05
CA PHE A 23 -4.87 -11.88 -0.74
C PHE A 23 -3.77 -11.94 0.33
N CYS A 24 -2.64 -12.58 0.05
CA CYS A 24 -1.51 -12.63 0.99
C CYS A 24 -0.96 -11.24 1.30
N ILE A 25 -0.79 -10.37 0.30
CA ILE A 25 -0.33 -8.99 0.53
C ILE A 25 -1.31 -8.24 1.44
N LEU A 26 -2.61 -8.32 1.16
CA LEU A 26 -3.65 -7.65 1.94
C LEU A 26 -3.77 -8.21 3.37
N ALA A 27 -3.91 -9.53 3.50
CA ALA A 27 -4.09 -10.18 4.78
C ALA A 27 -2.87 -9.97 5.67
N VAL A 28 -1.66 -10.23 5.15
CA VAL A 28 -0.44 -10.14 5.96
C VAL A 28 -0.09 -8.69 6.26
N ARG A 29 0.07 -7.83 5.24
CA ARG A 29 0.57 -6.46 5.44
C ARG A 29 -0.50 -5.45 5.82
N GLY A 30 -1.74 -5.65 5.37
CA GLY A 30 -2.85 -4.76 5.71
C GLY A 30 -3.38 -5.02 7.10
N VAL A 31 -3.49 -6.30 7.50
CA VAL A 31 -4.24 -6.69 8.71
C VAL A 31 -3.33 -7.33 9.76
N VAL A 32 -2.73 -8.49 9.45
CA VAL A 32 -2.05 -9.34 10.44
C VAL A 32 -0.87 -8.63 11.09
N VAL A 33 -0.04 -7.94 10.31
CA VAL A 33 1.13 -7.23 10.88
C VAL A 33 0.68 -6.12 11.83
N ASN A 34 -0.33 -5.32 11.46
CA ASN A 34 -0.77 -4.18 12.28
C ASN A 34 -1.45 -4.62 13.58
N PHE A 35 -2.43 -5.54 13.49
CA PHE A 35 -3.09 -6.06 14.68
C PHE A 35 -2.19 -6.97 15.51
N GLY A 36 -1.43 -7.84 14.85
CA GLY A 36 -0.54 -8.79 15.51
C GLY A 36 0.54 -8.09 16.31
N LEU A 37 1.16 -7.05 15.75
CA LEU A 37 2.18 -6.28 16.46
C LEU A 37 1.57 -5.52 17.64
N TYR A 38 0.41 -4.88 17.44
CA TYR A 38 -0.28 -4.16 18.51
C TYR A 38 -0.66 -5.09 19.67
N TRP A 39 -1.33 -6.21 19.41
CA TRP A 39 -1.74 -7.13 20.46
C TRP A 39 -0.56 -7.85 21.11
N HIS A 40 0.51 -8.13 20.37
CA HIS A 40 1.72 -8.70 20.95
C HIS A 40 2.33 -7.76 22.00
N PHE A 41 2.45 -6.47 21.70
CA PHE A 41 2.93 -5.50 22.69
C PHE A 41 1.93 -5.24 23.81
N LEU A 42 0.62 -5.19 23.51
CA LEU A 42 -0.43 -5.01 24.51
C LEU A 42 -0.44 -6.14 25.55
N ALA A 43 -0.27 -7.39 25.10
CA ALA A 43 -0.19 -8.56 25.97
C ALA A 43 0.94 -8.44 27.01
N GLY A 44 2.04 -7.78 26.68
CA GLY A 44 3.16 -7.52 27.60
C GLY A 44 2.88 -6.44 28.66
N THR A 45 1.79 -5.68 28.54
CA THR A 45 1.45 -4.56 29.45
C THR A 45 0.37 -4.89 30.47
N GLY A 46 -0.32 -6.03 30.34
CA GLY A 46 -1.44 -6.41 31.21
C GLY A 46 -2.72 -5.58 31.03
N LEU A 47 -2.74 -4.63 30.10
CA LEU A 47 -3.93 -3.85 29.74
C LEU A 47 -4.91 -4.72 28.92
N GLY A 48 -6.22 -4.53 29.15
CA GLY A 48 -7.26 -5.27 28.43
C GLY A 48 -7.25 -5.01 26.91
N PRO A 49 -7.91 -5.84 26.09
CA PRO A 49 -7.81 -5.86 24.62
C PRO A 49 -8.55 -4.70 23.93
N ALA A 50 -8.52 -3.49 24.49
CA ALA A 50 -9.10 -2.31 23.88
C ALA A 50 -8.34 -1.97 22.59
N THR A 51 -9.09 -1.86 21.49
CA THR A 51 -8.58 -1.47 20.19
C THR A 51 -8.82 0.03 20.00
N PRO A 52 -7.78 0.88 20.07
CA PRO A 52 -7.98 2.30 20.04
C PRO A 52 -8.34 2.78 18.62
N PRO A 53 -9.12 3.86 18.48
CA PRO A 53 -9.56 4.33 17.16
C PRO A 53 -8.43 4.66 16.18
N HIS A 54 -7.27 5.12 16.69
CA HIS A 54 -6.09 5.40 15.85
C HIS A 54 -5.48 4.15 15.22
N LEU A 55 -5.64 2.97 15.84
CA LEU A 55 -5.19 1.71 15.26
C LEU A 55 -6.11 1.29 14.12
N LEU A 56 -7.42 1.46 14.27
CA LEU A 56 -8.39 1.17 13.21
C LEU A 56 -8.17 2.07 11.98
N ALA A 57 -7.88 3.35 12.20
CA ALA A 57 -7.51 4.28 11.13
C ALA A 57 -6.23 3.83 10.41
N LEU A 58 -5.18 3.45 11.16
CA LEU A 58 -3.93 2.91 10.59
C LEU A 58 -4.17 1.65 9.78
N VAL A 59 -4.90 0.67 10.33
CA VAL A 59 -5.22 -0.58 9.65
C VAL A 59 -5.99 -0.32 8.36
N GLY A 60 -7.03 0.52 8.40
CA GLY A 60 -7.81 0.88 7.22
C GLY A 60 -6.95 1.51 6.12
N PHE A 61 -6.08 2.44 6.49
CA PHE A 61 -5.11 3.05 5.59
C PHE A 61 -4.14 2.01 5.00
N MET A 62 -3.55 1.15 5.84
CA MET A 62 -2.60 0.12 5.42
C MET A 62 -3.23 -0.94 4.52
N ILE A 63 -4.51 -1.28 4.70
CA ILE A 63 -5.27 -2.13 3.79
C ILE A 63 -5.37 -1.46 2.41
N GLY A 64 -5.77 -0.20 2.36
CA GLY A 64 -5.91 0.53 1.11
C GLY A 64 -4.59 0.71 0.36
N LEU A 65 -3.52 1.03 1.09
CA LEU A 65 -2.16 1.13 0.54
C LEU A 65 -1.66 -0.23 0.02
N SER A 66 -1.90 -1.31 0.79
CA SER A 66 -1.55 -2.68 0.39
C SER A 66 -2.34 -3.16 -0.82
N MET A 67 -3.60 -2.77 -0.95
CA MET A 67 -4.43 -3.02 -2.13
C MET A 67 -3.81 -2.38 -3.38
N ALA A 68 -3.42 -1.10 -3.28
CA ALA A 68 -2.77 -0.40 -4.39
C ALA A 68 -1.44 -1.06 -4.78
N ILE A 69 -0.62 -1.48 -3.80
CA ILE A 69 0.62 -2.24 -4.07
C ILE A 69 0.31 -3.56 -4.78
N ALA A 70 -0.71 -4.28 -4.33
CA ALA A 70 -1.11 -5.55 -4.94
C ALA A 70 -1.58 -5.36 -6.38
N TRP A 71 -2.24 -4.25 -6.71
CA TRP A 71 -2.62 -3.91 -8.08
C TRP A 71 -1.43 -3.50 -8.94
N PHE A 72 -0.54 -2.66 -8.40
CA PHE A 72 0.60 -2.13 -9.15
C PHE A 72 1.73 -3.14 -9.37
N LYS A 73 1.81 -4.21 -8.57
CA LYS A 73 2.84 -5.24 -8.73
C LYS A 73 2.82 -5.89 -10.12
N ASP A 74 1.63 -6.02 -10.72
CA ASP A 74 1.43 -6.69 -12.00
C ASP A 74 1.52 -5.73 -13.20
N VAL A 75 1.61 -4.41 -12.96
CA VAL A 75 1.63 -3.39 -14.03
C VAL A 75 2.85 -3.47 -14.94
N PRO A 76 4.09 -3.62 -14.42
CA PRO A 76 5.27 -3.84 -15.26
C PRO A 76 5.18 -5.12 -16.12
N ASP A 77 4.38 -6.09 -15.69
CA ASP A 77 4.34 -7.44 -16.27
C ASP A 77 3.20 -7.68 -17.25
N VAL A 78 2.34 -6.69 -17.52
CA VAL A 78 1.12 -6.83 -18.33
C VAL A 78 1.37 -7.48 -19.70
N ALA A 79 2.47 -7.13 -20.37
CA ALA A 79 2.80 -7.69 -21.68
C ALA A 79 3.11 -9.20 -21.61
N GLY A 80 3.89 -9.60 -20.60
CA GLY A 80 4.21 -11.02 -20.36
C GLY A 80 2.97 -11.80 -19.94
N ASP A 81 2.20 -11.26 -19.00
CA ASP A 81 0.98 -11.90 -18.49
C ASP A 81 -0.05 -12.12 -19.61
N ARG A 82 -0.21 -11.16 -20.52
CA ARG A 82 -1.07 -11.32 -21.70
C ARG A 82 -0.57 -12.43 -22.64
N ARG A 83 0.74 -12.52 -22.90
CA ARG A 83 1.33 -13.58 -23.74
C ARG A 83 1.08 -14.98 -23.16
N PHE A 84 1.10 -15.11 -21.83
CA PHE A 84 0.90 -16.37 -21.13
C PHE A 84 -0.54 -16.61 -20.64
N ARG A 85 -1.51 -15.79 -21.08
CA ARG A 85 -2.94 -15.88 -20.72
C ARG A 85 -3.19 -15.84 -19.20
N ILE A 86 -2.41 -15.05 -18.47
CA ILE A 86 -2.61 -14.75 -17.05
C ILE A 86 -3.46 -13.48 -16.95
N PHE A 87 -4.68 -13.60 -16.42
CA PHE A 87 -5.66 -12.50 -16.41
C PHE A 87 -5.66 -11.72 -15.08
N THR A 88 -4.54 -11.04 -14.78
CA THR A 88 -4.44 -10.09 -13.66
C THR A 88 -5.37 -8.89 -13.86
N LEU A 89 -5.66 -8.14 -12.79
CA LEU A 89 -6.47 -6.92 -12.87
C LEU A 89 -5.85 -5.89 -13.84
N ALA A 90 -4.51 -5.76 -13.82
CA ALA A 90 -3.77 -4.90 -14.73
C ALA A 90 -3.93 -5.32 -16.21
N VAL A 91 -3.98 -6.62 -16.51
CA VAL A 91 -4.26 -7.14 -17.87
C VAL A 91 -5.71 -6.86 -18.29
N ARG A 92 -6.68 -7.01 -17.38
CA ARG A 92 -8.11 -6.81 -17.67
C ARG A 92 -8.47 -5.34 -17.88
N LEU A 93 -7.99 -4.45 -17.00
CA LEU A 93 -8.27 -3.02 -17.07
C LEU A 93 -7.36 -2.30 -18.07
N GLY A 94 -6.16 -2.81 -18.29
CA GLY A 94 -5.09 -2.14 -19.03
C GLY A 94 -4.32 -1.14 -18.18
N VAL A 95 -3.06 -0.89 -18.56
CA VAL A 95 -2.09 -0.09 -17.80
C VAL A 95 -2.62 1.32 -17.45
N ARG A 96 -3.25 2.02 -18.39
CA ARG A 96 -3.75 3.38 -18.13
C ARG A 96 -4.87 3.40 -17.08
N ARG A 97 -5.85 2.51 -17.20
CA ARG A 97 -6.99 2.47 -16.26
C ARG A 97 -6.55 2.02 -14.87
N ILE A 98 -5.68 1.02 -14.76
CA ILE A 98 -5.19 0.58 -13.44
C ILE A 98 -4.35 1.66 -12.74
N LEU A 99 -3.56 2.46 -13.49
CA LEU A 99 -2.89 3.63 -12.95
C LEU A 99 -3.86 4.68 -12.41
N GLN A 100 -4.95 4.97 -13.13
CA GLN A 100 -5.98 5.92 -12.70
C GLN A 100 -6.75 5.43 -11.48
N VAL A 101 -7.24 4.19 -11.51
CA VAL A 101 -8.01 3.59 -10.41
C VAL A 101 -7.14 3.44 -9.16
N GLY A 102 -5.90 2.98 -9.31
CA GLY A 102 -4.96 2.87 -8.19
C GLY A 102 -4.57 4.24 -7.62
N LEU A 103 -4.37 5.26 -8.47
CA LEU A 103 -4.16 6.63 -7.99
C LEU A 103 -5.38 7.14 -7.23
N GLY A 104 -6.59 6.93 -7.74
CA GLY A 104 -7.83 7.33 -7.06
C GLY A 104 -8.00 6.67 -5.70
N LEU A 105 -7.73 5.36 -5.59
CA LEU A 105 -7.73 4.64 -4.32
C LEU A 105 -6.72 5.24 -3.34
N LEU A 106 -5.48 5.45 -3.80
CA LEU A 106 -4.43 6.05 -2.98
C LEU A 106 -4.84 7.46 -2.50
N THR A 107 -5.33 8.31 -3.40
CA THR A 107 -5.82 9.65 -3.05
C THR A 107 -6.91 9.56 -2.00
N LEU A 108 -7.89 8.66 -2.14
CA LEU A 108 -8.97 8.49 -1.18
C LEU A 108 -8.44 8.12 0.22
N VAL A 109 -7.52 7.17 0.31
CA VAL A 109 -7.00 6.73 1.62
C VAL A 109 -6.14 7.80 2.29
N TYR A 110 -5.35 8.56 1.52
CA TYR A 110 -4.61 9.71 2.04
C TYR A 110 -5.56 10.81 2.51
N LEU A 111 -6.59 11.15 1.73
CA LEU A 111 -7.60 12.13 2.14
C LEU A 111 -8.35 11.69 3.40
N GLY A 112 -8.63 10.39 3.53
CA GLY A 112 -9.21 9.80 4.75
C GLY A 112 -8.33 10.05 5.98
N MET A 113 -7.01 9.88 5.85
CA MET A 113 -6.06 10.17 6.94
C MET A 113 -5.94 11.66 7.25
N LEU A 114 -5.99 12.53 6.25
CA LEU A 114 -6.06 13.99 6.48
C LEU A 114 -7.31 14.34 7.28
N PHE A 115 -8.48 13.85 6.84
CA PHE A 115 -9.75 14.09 7.51
C PHE A 115 -9.77 13.54 8.94
N TRP A 116 -9.22 12.34 9.15
CA TRP A 116 -9.04 11.77 10.48
C TRP A 116 -8.14 12.66 11.35
N GLY A 117 -7.01 13.13 10.81
CA GLY A 117 -6.10 14.03 11.52
C GLY A 117 -6.76 15.33 11.98
N PHE A 118 -7.66 15.91 11.18
CA PHE A 118 -8.41 17.11 11.57
C PHE A 118 -9.51 16.83 12.60
N THR A 119 -10.12 15.66 12.59
CA THR A 119 -11.24 15.31 13.51
C THR A 119 -10.77 14.66 14.81
N ALA A 120 -9.57 14.09 14.86
CA ALA A 120 -9.02 13.41 16.04
C ALA A 120 -8.59 14.34 17.18
N GLY A 121 -8.60 15.66 16.99
CA GLY A 121 -8.37 16.66 18.03
C GLY A 121 -7.57 17.87 17.55
N SER A 122 -7.48 18.90 18.39
CA SER A 122 -6.68 20.10 18.16
C SER A 122 -5.33 20.00 18.89
N GLY A 123 -4.23 20.01 18.13
CA GLY A 123 -2.87 19.95 18.70
C GLY A 123 -1.78 19.90 17.63
N LEU A 124 -0.52 19.93 18.06
CA LEU A 124 0.63 19.85 17.15
C LEU A 124 0.75 18.48 16.47
N GLN A 125 0.40 17.39 17.16
CA GLN A 125 0.52 16.03 16.60
C GLN A 125 -0.45 15.76 15.44
N PRO A 126 -1.77 16.02 15.57
CA PRO A 126 -2.70 15.76 14.47
C PRO A 126 -2.43 16.69 13.28
N LEU A 127 -1.96 17.92 13.54
CA LEU A 127 -1.49 18.84 12.50
C LEU A 127 -0.24 18.30 11.78
N ALA A 128 0.78 17.87 12.51
CA ALA A 128 2.00 17.29 11.93
C ALA A 128 1.69 16.03 11.11
N ALA A 129 0.81 15.17 11.61
CA ALA A 129 0.32 14.00 10.88
C ALA A 129 -0.42 14.42 9.60
N GLY A 130 -1.34 15.39 9.68
CA GLY A 130 -2.07 15.89 8.51
C GLY A 130 -1.13 16.47 7.43
N LEU A 131 -0.15 17.29 7.84
CA LEU A 131 0.86 17.86 6.94
C LEU A 131 1.75 16.79 6.30
N PHE A 132 2.14 15.77 7.06
CA PHE A 132 2.93 14.65 6.55
C PHE A 132 2.18 13.92 5.43
N HIS A 133 0.94 13.49 5.68
CA HIS A 133 0.11 12.81 4.68
C HIS A 133 -0.19 13.72 3.48
N ALA A 134 -0.38 15.02 3.70
CA ALA A 134 -0.60 15.99 2.62
C ALA A 134 0.64 16.09 1.71
N GLY A 135 1.84 16.11 2.31
CA GLY A 135 3.10 16.10 1.58
C GLY A 135 3.31 14.83 0.76
N LEU A 136 3.00 13.66 1.34
CA LEU A 136 3.04 12.39 0.62
C LEU A 136 2.03 12.33 -0.54
N LEU A 137 0.79 12.80 -0.30
CA LEU A 137 -0.24 12.90 -1.34
C LEU A 137 0.18 13.83 -2.48
N ALA A 138 0.75 14.99 -2.18
CA ALA A 138 1.30 15.91 -3.18
C ALA A 138 2.44 15.25 -3.97
N GLY A 139 3.34 14.54 -3.27
CA GLY A 139 4.41 13.75 -3.87
C GLY A 139 3.89 12.67 -4.82
N LEU A 140 2.84 11.95 -4.41
CA LEU A 140 2.14 10.95 -5.21
C LEU A 140 1.57 11.54 -6.50
N HIS A 141 0.79 12.61 -6.42
CA HIS A 141 0.23 13.25 -7.62
C HIS A 141 1.32 13.80 -8.54
N ARG A 142 2.39 14.39 -7.98
CA ARG A 142 3.53 14.88 -8.77
C ARG A 142 4.23 13.75 -9.52
N LYS A 143 4.44 12.59 -8.86
CA LYS A 143 5.03 11.41 -9.52
C LYS A 143 4.09 10.80 -10.56
N ALA A 144 2.80 10.68 -10.24
CA ALA A 144 1.79 10.12 -11.13
C ALA A 144 1.68 10.89 -12.46
N ARG A 145 1.74 12.23 -12.42
CA ARG A 145 1.73 13.08 -13.63
C ARG A 145 2.90 12.84 -14.59
N ARG A 146 4.01 12.28 -14.10
CA ARG A 146 5.22 12.02 -14.89
C ARG A 146 5.31 10.56 -15.38
N VAL A 147 4.33 9.72 -15.05
CA VAL A 147 4.34 8.31 -15.46
C VAL A 147 3.99 8.23 -16.94
N ASN A 148 4.94 7.75 -17.74
CA ASN A 148 4.67 7.27 -19.08
C ASN A 148 4.15 5.82 -19.00
N PRO A 149 2.89 5.54 -19.40
CA PRO A 149 2.30 4.20 -19.33
C PRO A 149 2.86 3.23 -20.39
N ASN A 150 3.61 3.73 -21.37
CA ASN A 150 4.21 2.92 -22.44
C ASN A 150 5.68 2.59 -22.18
N ASP A 151 6.29 3.12 -21.09
CA ASP A 151 7.68 2.87 -20.72
C ASP A 151 7.75 1.98 -19.46
N LEU A 152 8.30 0.78 -19.61
CA LEU A 152 8.48 -0.19 -18.53
C LEU A 152 9.33 0.37 -17.38
N ALA A 153 10.37 1.14 -17.69
CA ALA A 153 11.23 1.73 -16.67
C ALA A 153 10.47 2.79 -15.86
N SER A 154 9.63 3.58 -16.52
CA SER A 154 8.71 4.53 -15.90
C SER A 154 7.72 3.84 -14.95
N LEU A 155 7.06 2.76 -15.41
CA LEU A 155 6.14 1.98 -14.58
C LEU A 155 6.82 1.39 -13.35
N THR A 156 8.01 0.80 -13.54
CA THR A 156 8.78 0.20 -12.45
C THR A 156 9.26 1.25 -11.45
N ARG A 157 9.70 2.43 -11.91
CA ARG A 157 10.06 3.56 -11.04
C ARG A 157 8.87 4.04 -10.21
N TYR A 158 7.68 4.12 -10.83
CA TYR A 158 6.47 4.51 -10.12
C TYR A 158 6.08 3.47 -9.07
N TYR A 159 6.13 2.18 -9.41
CA TYR A 159 5.85 1.10 -8.47
C TYR A 159 6.79 1.13 -7.24
N ARG A 160 8.10 1.31 -7.46
CA ARG A 160 9.07 1.48 -6.36
C ARG A 160 8.78 2.71 -5.51
N PHE A 161 8.28 3.78 -6.11
CA PHE A 161 7.87 4.97 -5.36
C PHE A 161 6.66 4.70 -4.47
N ILE A 162 5.67 3.91 -4.92
CA ILE A 162 4.54 3.51 -4.06
C ILE A 162 5.05 2.69 -2.85
N TRP A 163 6.03 1.83 -3.05
CA TRP A 163 6.70 1.13 -1.95
C TRP A 163 7.42 2.06 -0.98
N LEU A 164 8.10 3.08 -1.49
CA LEU A 164 8.72 4.10 -0.64
C LEU A 164 7.67 4.79 0.25
N LEU A 165 6.51 5.14 -0.31
CA LEU A 165 5.41 5.71 0.48
C LEU A 165 5.00 4.76 1.61
N PHE A 166 4.81 3.48 1.32
CA PHE A 166 4.50 2.47 2.35
C PHE A 166 5.53 2.42 3.48
N TYR A 167 6.82 2.45 3.17
CA TYR A 167 7.86 2.45 4.21
C TYR A 167 7.89 3.75 5.02
N LEU A 168 7.68 4.90 4.37
CA LEU A 168 7.59 6.18 5.06
C LEU A 168 6.43 6.21 6.06
N GLU A 169 5.30 5.60 5.72
CA GLU A 169 4.12 5.52 6.60
C GLU A 169 4.40 4.66 7.85
N TYR A 170 5.07 3.51 7.67
CA TYR A 170 5.51 2.69 8.81
C TYR A 170 6.48 3.42 9.73
N LEU A 171 7.35 4.26 9.18
CA LEU A 171 8.32 5.03 9.97
C LEU A 171 7.65 6.23 10.66
N ALA A 172 6.69 6.88 10.00
CA ALA A 172 6.02 8.06 10.52
C ALA A 172 5.15 7.75 11.73
N TYR A 173 4.49 6.59 11.77
CA TYR A 173 3.57 6.22 12.85
C TYR A 173 4.21 6.25 14.26
N PRO A 174 5.33 5.56 14.53
CA PRO A 174 6.00 5.64 15.83
C PRO A 174 6.61 7.03 16.09
N LEU A 175 7.12 7.71 15.05
CA LEU A 175 7.73 9.04 15.21
C LEU A 175 6.71 10.11 15.60
N LEU A 176 5.57 10.15 14.94
CA LEU A 176 4.50 11.10 15.23
C LEU A 176 3.88 10.85 16.61
N HIS A 177 3.80 9.58 17.04
CA HIS A 177 3.35 9.25 18.39
C HIS A 177 4.40 9.63 19.46
N TYR A 178 5.69 9.42 19.18
CA TYR A 178 6.77 9.73 20.11
C TYR A 178 6.99 11.24 20.29
N LEU A 179 7.03 12.00 19.20
CA LEU A 179 7.21 13.47 19.20
C LEU A 179 6.04 14.24 19.82
N GLY A 180 4.94 13.54 20.08
CA GLY A 180 3.75 14.09 20.68
C GLY A 180 3.70 14.07 22.19
N ARG A 181 4.53 13.26 22.84
CA ARG A 181 4.56 13.15 24.30
C ARG A 181 5.25 14.35 24.96
#